data_AF-A0A2V9K664-F1
#
_entry.id   AF-A0A2V9K664-F1
#
_cell.length_a   1.000
_cell.length_b   1.000
_cell.length_c   1.000
_cell.angle_alpha   90.00
_cell.angle_beta   90.00
_cell.angle_gamma   90.00
#
_symmetry.space_group_name_H-M   'P 1'
#
loop_
_entity.id
_entity.type
_entity.pdbx_description
1 polymer ?
#
loop_
_entity_poly.entity_id
_entity_poly.type
_entity_poly.pdbx_seq_one_letter_code
_entity_poly.pdbx_strand_id
1 'polypeptide(L)'
;AFFHHFNGKEDLGFAVIDSHMENRRRELQRIEKQRRRSRHDDDPLHRLLRRLDAIQVMVRQREKRKGGCIIGNLSTALSDTHEAFRRRLADCFDEMALEFKPYLDAAVEKHRPRRRVDTWALARYILGIVEGSIMLARTRRDGQVMARNFDYAKEHLKWFLRA
;
A
#
# COMPACT_ATOMS: atom_id res chain seq x y z
N ALA A 1 35.16 -3.68 3.44
CA ALA A 1 33.95 -4.33 2.88
C ALA A 1 32.82 -3.33 2.58
N PHE A 2 32.37 -2.50 3.53
CA PHE A 2 31.27 -1.53 3.33
C PHE A 2 31.48 -0.58 2.14
N PHE A 3 32.61 0.15 2.12
CA PHE A 3 32.91 1.12 1.06
C PHE A 3 33.30 0.51 -0.30
N HIS A 4 33.37 -0.83 -0.41
CA HIS A 4 33.46 -1.49 -1.72
C HIS A 4 32.10 -1.63 -2.41
N HIS A 5 31.01 -1.54 -1.64
CA HIS A 5 29.64 -1.70 -2.14
C HIS A 5 28.84 -0.41 -2.12
N PHE A 6 29.16 0.53 -1.21
CA PHE A 6 28.43 1.77 -1.05
C PHE A 6 29.37 2.96 -0.88
N ASN A 7 29.02 4.06 -1.54
CA ASN A 7 29.75 5.34 -1.43
C ASN A 7 29.52 6.03 -0.09
N GLY A 8 28.58 5.55 0.73
CA GLY A 8 28.28 6.09 2.05
C GLY A 8 27.00 5.51 2.65
N LYS A 9 26.60 6.05 3.80
CA LYS A 9 25.36 5.63 4.50
C LYS A 9 24.10 6.02 3.71
N GLU A 10 24.12 7.13 3.00
CA GLU A 10 22.98 7.58 2.17
C GLU A 10 22.75 6.64 1.00
N ASP A 11 23.83 6.29 0.29
CA ASP A 11 23.82 5.34 -0.82
C ASP A 11 23.27 3.96 -0.40
N LEU A 12 23.72 3.45 0.75
CA LEU A 12 23.12 2.26 1.36
C LEU A 12 21.63 2.47 1.69
N GLY A 13 21.25 3.62 2.25
CA GLY A 13 19.88 3.93 2.61
C GLY A 13 18.93 3.87 1.39
N PHE A 14 19.33 4.48 0.28
CA PHE A 14 18.57 4.40 -0.97
C PHE A 14 18.49 2.97 -1.51
N ALA A 15 19.60 2.24 -1.52
CA ALA A 15 19.61 0.83 -1.94
C ALA A 15 18.67 -0.05 -1.10
N VAL A 16 18.59 0.20 0.21
CA VAL A 16 17.66 -0.50 1.12
C VAL A 16 16.21 -0.16 0.80
N ILE A 17 15.89 1.11 0.53
CA ILE A 17 14.54 1.54 0.13
C ILE A 17 14.13 0.83 -1.16
N ASP A 18 14.98 0.88 -2.19
CA ASP A 18 14.67 0.30 -3.50
C ASP A 18 14.51 -1.22 -3.43
N SER A 19 15.44 -1.90 -2.74
CA SER A 19 15.33 -3.34 -2.49
C SER A 19 14.07 -3.69 -1.72
N HIS A 20 13.68 -2.88 -0.72
CA HIS A 20 12.44 -3.11 0.01
C HIS A 20 11.21 -2.94 -0.88
N MET A 21 11.14 -1.88 -1.68
CA MET A 21 10.05 -1.60 -2.61
C MET A 21 9.85 -2.77 -3.57
N GLU A 22 10.94 -3.26 -4.15
CA GLU A 22 10.92 -4.40 -5.07
C GLU A 22 10.45 -5.69 -4.39
N ASN A 23 11.01 -6.01 -3.22
CA ASN A 23 10.66 -7.22 -2.48
C ASN A 23 9.20 -7.22 -2.01
N ARG A 24 8.70 -6.08 -1.51
CA ARG A 24 7.28 -5.93 -1.14
C ARG A 24 6.39 -6.14 -2.36
N ARG A 25 6.71 -5.51 -3.49
CA ARG A 25 5.94 -5.62 -4.73
C ARG A 25 5.84 -7.07 -5.20
N ARG A 26 6.97 -7.80 -5.21
CA ARG A 26 7.02 -9.24 -5.56
C ARG A 26 6.21 -10.10 -4.60
N GLU A 27 6.37 -9.89 -3.30
CA GLU A 27 5.62 -10.65 -2.29
C GLU A 27 4.11 -10.45 -2.44
N LEU A 28 3.68 -9.20 -2.63
CA LEU A 28 2.27 -8.87 -2.79
C LEU A 28 1.68 -9.48 -4.07
N GLN A 29 2.42 -9.43 -5.19
CA GLN A 29 2.04 -10.13 -6.43
C GLN A 29 1.94 -11.65 -6.24
N ARG A 30 2.85 -12.25 -5.47
CA ARG A 30 2.81 -13.69 -5.14
C ARG A 30 1.56 -14.04 -4.33
N ILE A 31 1.27 -13.27 -3.29
CA ILE A 31 0.08 -13.47 -2.44
C ILE A 31 -1.19 -13.36 -3.30
N GLU A 32 -1.28 -12.34 -4.14
CA GLU A 32 -2.45 -12.11 -4.99
C GLU A 32 -2.67 -13.25 -6.00
N LYS A 33 -1.60 -13.79 -6.62
CA LYS A 33 -1.66 -14.95 -7.52
C LYS A 33 -2.09 -16.25 -6.82
N GLN A 34 -1.78 -16.40 -5.53
CA GLN A 34 -2.14 -17.59 -4.75
C GLN A 34 -3.61 -17.59 -4.31
N ARG A 35 -4.28 -16.44 -4.33
CA ARG A 35 -5.71 -16.39 -4.00
C ARG A 35 -6.52 -16.96 -5.15
N ARG A 36 -7.49 -17.83 -4.84
CA ARG A 36 -8.39 -18.42 -5.83
C ARG A 36 -9.15 -17.29 -6.54
N ARG A 37 -9.20 -17.37 -7.87
CA ARG A 37 -10.05 -16.48 -8.68
C ARG A 37 -11.50 -16.67 -8.27
N SER A 38 -12.21 -15.57 -8.13
CA SER A 38 -13.64 -15.55 -7.86
C SER A 38 -14.41 -15.47 -9.17
N ARG A 39 -15.67 -15.94 -9.19
CA ARG A 39 -16.61 -15.69 -10.31
C ARG A 39 -16.87 -14.19 -10.53
N HIS A 40 -16.52 -13.35 -9.55
CA HIS A 40 -16.67 -11.90 -9.62
C HIS A 40 -15.39 -11.18 -10.09
N ASP A 41 -14.36 -11.89 -10.52
CA ASP A 41 -13.10 -11.27 -10.97
C ASP A 41 -13.24 -10.41 -12.24
N ASP A 42 -14.34 -10.55 -12.97
CA ASP A 42 -14.71 -9.67 -14.08
C ASP A 42 -15.15 -8.27 -13.61
N ASP A 43 -15.41 -8.07 -12.31
CA ASP A 43 -15.63 -6.75 -11.71
C ASP A 43 -14.30 -6.14 -11.23
N PRO A 44 -13.79 -5.05 -11.86
CA PRO A 44 -12.60 -4.33 -11.41
C PRO A 44 -12.69 -3.84 -9.97
N LEU A 45 -13.89 -3.52 -9.47
CA LEU A 45 -14.07 -3.21 -8.05
C LEU A 45 -13.75 -4.45 -7.20
N HIS A 46 -14.22 -5.63 -7.58
CA HIS A 46 -13.91 -6.86 -6.84
C HIS A 46 -12.39 -7.15 -6.83
N ARG A 47 -11.71 -6.91 -7.95
CA ARG A 47 -10.24 -7.00 -8.03
C ARG A 47 -9.54 -6.03 -7.08
N LEU A 48 -10.01 -4.79 -6.97
CA LEU A 48 -9.51 -3.81 -5.99
C LEU A 48 -9.67 -4.32 -4.55
N LEU A 49 -10.84 -4.85 -4.20
CA LEU A 49 -11.07 -5.37 -2.84
C LEU A 49 -10.17 -6.58 -2.53
N ARG A 50 -9.94 -7.46 -3.51
CA ARG A 50 -9.00 -8.57 -3.36
C ARG A 50 -7.56 -8.09 -3.18
N ARG A 51 -7.17 -6.99 -3.82
CA ARG A 51 -5.85 -6.36 -3.64
C ARG A 51 -5.68 -5.89 -2.19
N LEU A 52 -6.69 -5.24 -1.61
CA LEU A 52 -6.68 -4.84 -0.20
C LEU A 52 -6.54 -6.05 0.74
N ASP A 53 -7.30 -7.11 0.51
CA ASP A 53 -7.14 -8.33 1.29
C ASP A 53 -5.73 -8.95 1.16
N ALA A 54 -5.11 -8.91 -0.03
CA ALA A 54 -3.75 -9.38 -0.24
C ALA A 54 -2.74 -8.55 0.56
N ILE A 55 -2.93 -7.23 0.64
CA ILE A 55 -2.14 -6.34 1.50
C ILE A 55 -2.31 -6.73 2.97
N GLN A 56 -3.54 -6.98 3.42
CA GLN A 56 -3.81 -7.42 4.79
C GLN A 56 -3.08 -8.72 5.13
N VAL A 57 -3.08 -9.70 4.20
CA VAL A 57 -2.31 -10.94 4.37
C VAL A 57 -0.81 -10.68 4.44
N MET A 58 -0.27 -9.85 3.55
CA MET A 58 1.14 -9.49 3.52
C MET A 58 1.60 -8.85 4.84
N VAL A 59 0.83 -7.89 5.36
CA VAL A 59 1.12 -7.24 6.64
C VAL A 59 1.04 -8.24 7.79
N ARG A 60 0.01 -9.10 7.80
CA ARG A 60 -0.15 -10.12 8.85
C ARG A 60 0.98 -11.15 8.87
N GLN A 61 1.50 -11.56 7.71
CA GLN A 61 2.69 -12.43 7.62
C GLN A 61 3.94 -11.78 8.23
N ARG A 62 3.98 -10.44 8.30
CA ARG A 62 5.07 -9.66 8.89
C ARG A 62 4.77 -9.17 10.30
N GLU A 63 3.60 -9.47 10.88
CA GLU A 63 3.15 -8.96 12.20
C GLU A 63 4.10 -9.36 13.34
N LYS A 64 4.70 -10.56 13.26
CA LYS A 64 5.70 -11.04 14.21
C LYS A 64 7.09 -10.43 14.00
N ARG A 65 7.31 -9.69 12.91
CA ARG A 65 8.59 -9.01 12.61
C ARG A 65 8.59 -7.61 13.23
N LYS A 66 9.76 -7.15 13.69
CA LYS A 66 9.95 -5.79 14.18
C LYS A 66 9.90 -4.80 12.99
N GLY A 67 9.30 -3.62 13.19
CA GLY A 67 9.47 -2.48 12.27
C GLY A 67 8.25 -2.00 11.50
N GLY A 68 7.11 -2.72 11.39
CA GLY A 68 5.96 -2.17 10.63
C GLY A 68 6.30 -1.83 9.16
N CYS A 69 5.75 -0.74 8.61
CA CYS A 69 6.12 -0.24 7.29
C CYS A 69 7.45 0.54 7.36
N ILE A 70 8.47 0.08 6.64
CA ILE A 70 9.78 0.78 6.63
C ILE A 70 9.67 2.17 5.98
N ILE A 71 8.85 2.31 4.92
CA ILE A 71 8.65 3.58 4.22
C ILE A 71 7.98 4.57 5.17
N GLY A 72 6.91 4.15 5.86
CA GLY A 72 6.26 4.95 6.91
C GLY A 72 7.24 5.42 7.99
N ASN A 73 8.02 4.50 8.57
CA ASN A 73 8.97 4.86 9.63
C ASN A 73 10.08 5.80 9.16
N LEU A 74 10.71 5.52 8.02
CA LEU A 74 11.78 6.35 7.48
C LEU A 74 11.26 7.74 7.12
N SER A 75 10.01 7.83 6.64
CA SER A 75 9.37 9.11 6.34
C SER A 75 9.23 9.95 7.59
N THR A 76 8.73 9.39 8.69
CA THR A 76 8.62 10.10 9.96
C THR A 76 9.98 10.49 10.54
N ALA A 77 11.02 9.68 10.32
CA ALA A 77 12.34 9.92 10.90
C ALA A 77 13.21 10.92 10.09
N LEU A 78 13.08 10.94 8.76
CA LEU A 78 14.02 11.62 7.87
C LEU A 78 13.44 12.81 7.11
N SER A 79 12.12 12.93 6.98
CA SER A 79 11.51 13.93 6.07
C SER A 79 11.84 15.38 6.44
N ASP A 80 12.01 15.67 7.73
CA ASP A 80 12.27 17.03 8.22
C ASP A 80 13.76 17.41 8.18
N THR A 81 14.65 16.43 7.96
CA THR A 81 16.11 16.62 8.10
C THR A 81 16.90 16.24 6.86
N HIS A 82 16.35 15.41 5.97
CA HIS A 82 17.05 14.89 4.79
C HIS A 82 16.18 14.99 3.53
N GLU A 83 16.36 16.07 2.78
CA GLU A 83 15.54 16.42 1.61
C GLU A 83 15.55 15.33 0.52
N ALA A 84 16.70 14.71 0.26
CA ALA A 84 16.81 13.64 -0.74
C ALA A 84 16.01 12.39 -0.32
N PHE A 85 16.06 12.01 0.96
CA PHE A 85 15.24 10.92 1.50
C PHE A 85 13.75 11.27 1.47
N ARG A 86 13.38 12.50 1.86
CA ARG A 86 11.98 12.98 1.80
C ARG A 86 11.38 12.77 0.40
N ARG A 87 12.10 13.19 -0.65
CA ARG A 87 11.66 13.04 -2.05
C ARG A 87 11.50 11.57 -2.43
N ARG A 88 12.54 10.75 -2.20
CA ARG A 88 12.49 9.32 -2.54
C ARG A 88 11.35 8.59 -1.83
N LEU A 89 11.11 8.90 -0.55
CA LEU A 89 10.05 8.30 0.25
C LEU A 89 8.66 8.77 -0.20
N ALA A 90 8.52 10.03 -0.62
CA ALA A 90 7.30 10.50 -1.26
C ALA A 90 7.01 9.72 -2.57
N ASP A 91 8.04 9.49 -3.39
CA ASP A 91 7.91 8.66 -4.59
C ASP A 91 7.52 7.22 -4.24
N CYS A 92 8.06 6.66 -3.15
CA CYS A 92 7.66 5.33 -2.68
C CYS A 92 6.15 5.26 -2.34
N PHE A 93 5.61 6.28 -1.67
CA PHE A 93 4.17 6.32 -1.41
C PHE A 93 3.37 6.44 -2.71
N ASP A 94 3.80 7.27 -3.65
CA ASP A 94 3.12 7.37 -4.94
C ASP A 94 3.20 6.06 -5.74
N GLU A 95 4.33 5.38 -5.75
CA GLU A 95 4.48 4.03 -6.33
C GLU A 95 3.49 3.04 -5.69
N MET A 96 3.34 3.04 -4.35
CA MET A 96 2.38 2.18 -3.66
C MET A 96 0.92 2.55 -3.96
N ALA A 97 0.60 3.84 -4.07
CA ALA A 97 -0.74 4.28 -4.44
C ALA A 97 -1.08 3.90 -5.89
N LEU A 98 -0.12 4.00 -6.82
CA LEU A 98 -0.29 3.66 -8.23
C LEU A 98 -0.70 2.20 -8.43
N GLU A 99 -0.39 1.31 -7.48
CA GLU A 99 -0.82 -0.09 -7.50
C GLU A 99 -2.37 -0.24 -7.47
N PHE A 100 -3.12 0.77 -6.99
CA PHE A 100 -4.58 0.76 -6.96
C PHE A 100 -5.23 1.40 -8.20
N LYS A 101 -4.53 2.34 -8.84
CA LYS A 101 -5.10 3.22 -9.86
C LYS A 101 -5.73 2.46 -11.05
N PRO A 102 -5.11 1.41 -11.63
CA PRO A 102 -5.70 0.68 -12.75
C PRO A 102 -7.06 0.03 -12.41
N TYR A 103 -7.22 -0.43 -11.16
CA TYR A 103 -8.49 -1.00 -10.71
C TYR A 103 -9.56 0.07 -10.53
N LEU A 104 -9.17 1.25 -10.02
CA LEU A 104 -10.06 2.38 -9.83
C LEU A 104 -10.52 2.97 -11.16
N ASP A 105 -9.61 3.15 -12.12
CA ASP A 105 -9.93 3.63 -13.47
C ASP A 105 -10.96 2.70 -14.13
N ALA A 106 -10.69 1.39 -14.13
CA ALA A 106 -11.61 0.40 -14.69
C ALA A 106 -12.94 0.31 -13.92
N ALA A 107 -12.94 0.51 -12.60
CA ALA A 107 -14.17 0.52 -11.81
C ALA A 107 -15.04 1.75 -12.12
N VAL A 108 -14.44 2.93 -12.27
CA VAL A 108 -15.17 4.15 -12.68
C VAL A 108 -15.74 3.99 -14.08
N GLU A 109 -14.97 3.42 -15.02
CA GLU A 109 -15.42 3.16 -16.38
C GLU A 109 -16.62 2.19 -16.43
N LYS A 110 -16.54 1.09 -15.65
CA LYS A 110 -17.59 0.07 -15.60
C LYS A 110 -18.86 0.52 -14.88
N HIS A 111 -18.72 1.10 -13.69
CA HIS A 111 -19.85 1.41 -12.81
C HIS A 111 -20.42 2.80 -13.04
N ARG A 112 -19.68 3.69 -13.72
CA ARG A 112 -20.11 5.05 -14.10
C ARG A 112 -20.77 5.80 -12.94
N PRO A 113 -20.07 6.00 -11.82
CA PRO A 113 -20.63 6.68 -10.65
C PRO A 113 -21.13 8.07 -11.05
N ARG A 114 -22.22 8.54 -10.42
CA ARG A 114 -22.87 9.82 -10.78
C ARG A 114 -21.96 11.03 -10.61
N ARG A 115 -21.03 10.95 -9.66
CA ARG A 115 -20.04 12.00 -9.40
C ARG A 115 -18.76 11.75 -10.15
N ARG A 116 -18.05 12.83 -10.49
CA ARG A 116 -16.68 12.73 -10.99
C ARG A 116 -15.77 12.17 -9.91
N VAL A 117 -15.04 11.10 -10.25
CA VAL A 117 -14.08 10.46 -9.35
C VAL A 117 -12.67 10.76 -9.84
N ASP A 118 -11.88 11.42 -8.99
CA ASP A 118 -10.42 11.47 -9.17
C ASP A 118 -9.83 10.16 -8.63
N THR A 119 -9.51 9.25 -9.54
CA THR A 119 -8.98 7.92 -9.19
C THR A 119 -7.59 8.00 -8.58
N TRP A 120 -6.83 9.06 -8.87
CA TRP A 120 -5.51 9.24 -8.28
C TRP A 120 -5.59 9.72 -6.83
N ALA A 121 -6.43 10.71 -6.56
CA ALA A 121 -6.73 11.13 -5.19
C ALA A 121 -7.31 9.98 -4.36
N LEU A 122 -8.20 9.16 -4.96
CA LEU A 122 -8.76 7.99 -4.30
C LEU A 122 -7.71 6.91 -4.03
N ALA A 123 -6.76 6.68 -4.94
CA ALA A 123 -5.65 5.75 -4.71
C ALA A 123 -4.77 6.18 -3.52
N ARG A 124 -4.43 7.47 -3.43
CA ARG A 124 -3.70 8.04 -2.29
C ARG A 124 -4.49 7.96 -0.98
N TYR A 125 -5.81 8.18 -1.03
CA TYR A 125 -6.69 7.98 0.12
C TYR A 125 -6.66 6.53 0.64
N ILE A 126 -6.74 5.55 -0.26
CA ILE A 126 -6.64 4.13 0.09
C ILE A 126 -5.28 3.86 0.76
N LEU A 127 -4.18 4.34 0.19
CA LEU A 127 -2.86 4.18 0.77
C LEU A 127 -2.77 4.78 2.19
N GLY A 128 -3.36 5.96 2.41
CA GLY A 128 -3.45 6.58 3.73
C GLY A 128 -4.14 5.68 4.76
N ILE A 129 -5.22 4.98 4.37
CA ILE A 129 -5.89 3.99 5.23
C ILE A 129 -4.96 2.80 5.51
N VAL A 130 -4.23 2.30 4.50
CA VAL A 130 -3.29 1.17 4.66
C VAL A 130 -2.21 1.51 5.69
N GLU A 131 -1.49 2.62 5.50
CA GLU A 131 -0.40 3.03 6.38
C GLU A 131 -0.89 3.38 7.79
N GLY A 132 -1.99 4.13 7.88
CA GLY A 132 -2.63 4.43 9.17
C GLY A 132 -3.07 3.17 9.91
N SER A 133 -3.57 2.16 9.20
CA SER A 133 -3.97 0.88 9.80
C SER A 133 -2.77 0.07 10.30
N ILE A 134 -1.67 0.05 9.57
CA ILE A 134 -0.41 -0.60 9.99
C ILE A 134 0.10 0.06 11.28
N MET A 135 0.13 1.40 11.31
CA MET A 135 0.57 2.17 12.47
C MET A 135 -0.33 1.88 13.69
N LEU A 136 -1.65 1.98 13.54
CA LEU A 136 -2.60 1.77 14.64
C LEU A 136 -2.59 0.33 15.16
N ALA A 137 -2.58 -0.67 14.27
CA ALA A 137 -2.51 -2.07 14.66
C ALA A 137 -1.24 -2.37 15.48
N ARG A 138 -0.10 -1.79 15.07
CA ARG A 138 1.17 -1.95 15.78
C ARG A 138 1.15 -1.28 17.14
N THR A 139 0.71 -0.02 17.22
CA THR A 139 0.67 0.75 18.48
C THR A 139 -0.25 0.09 19.50
N ARG A 140 -1.40 -0.42 19.05
CA ARG A 140 -2.37 -1.10 19.92
C ARG A 140 -2.03 -2.56 20.20
N ARG A 141 -1.05 -3.14 19.49
CA ARG A 141 -0.75 -4.58 19.48
C ARG A 141 -1.99 -5.42 19.17
N ASP A 142 -2.81 -4.93 18.24
CA ASP A 142 -4.06 -5.57 17.82
C ASP A 142 -4.14 -5.61 16.29
N GLY A 143 -3.82 -6.78 15.71
CA GLY A 143 -3.92 -7.04 14.28
C GLY A 143 -5.35 -6.95 13.72
N GLN A 144 -6.39 -6.98 14.57
CA GLN A 144 -7.77 -6.82 14.14
C GLN A 144 -8.11 -5.37 13.76
N VAL A 145 -7.32 -4.38 14.19
CA VAL A 145 -7.52 -2.98 13.81
C VAL A 145 -7.47 -2.83 12.30
N MET A 146 -6.48 -3.44 11.66
CA MET A 146 -6.33 -3.37 10.20
C MET A 146 -7.49 -4.04 9.48
N ALA A 147 -7.94 -5.21 9.95
CA ALA A 147 -9.09 -5.92 9.39
C ALA A 147 -10.35 -5.04 9.42
N ARG A 148 -10.67 -4.45 10.58
CA ARG A 148 -11.84 -3.56 10.73
C ARG A 148 -11.75 -2.33 9.83
N ASN A 149 -10.59 -1.67 9.78
CA ASN A 149 -10.40 -0.50 8.92
C ASN A 149 -10.56 -0.86 7.44
N PHE A 150 -10.07 -2.04 7.02
CA PHE A 150 -10.20 -2.50 5.65
C PHE A 150 -11.64 -2.86 5.32
N ASP A 151 -12.40 -3.42 6.25
CA ASP A 151 -13.83 -3.68 6.04
C ASP A 151 -14.60 -2.38 5.83
N TYR A 152 -14.40 -1.35 6.66
CA TYR A 152 -15.00 -0.04 6.44
C TYR A 152 -14.57 0.60 5.11
N ALA A 153 -13.28 0.51 4.76
CA ALA A 153 -12.78 1.02 3.49
C ALA A 153 -13.41 0.31 2.28
N LYS A 154 -13.55 -1.02 2.35
CA LYS A 154 -14.17 -1.83 1.29
C LYS A 154 -15.66 -1.48 1.12
N GLU A 155 -16.41 -1.30 2.20
CA GLU A 155 -17.81 -0.86 2.12
C GLU A 155 -17.94 0.55 1.56
N HIS A 156 -17.10 1.47 2.02
CA HIS A 156 -17.05 2.83 1.47
C HIS A 156 -16.75 2.82 -0.03
N LEU A 157 -15.76 2.05 -0.49
CA LEU A 157 -15.42 1.95 -1.91
C LEU A 157 -16.56 1.36 -2.76
N LYS A 158 -17.27 0.35 -2.24
CA LYS A 158 -18.43 -0.23 -2.93
C LYS A 158 -19.53 0.81 -3.12
N TRP A 159 -19.89 1.52 -2.05
CA TRP A 159 -20.89 2.58 -2.10
C TRP A 159 -20.42 3.73 -3.00
N PHE A 160 -19.17 4.17 -2.82
CA PHE A 160 -18.62 5.31 -3.54
C PHE A 160 -18.54 5.06 -5.05
N LEU A 161 -18.14 3.88 -5.49
CA LEU A 161 -17.95 3.60 -6.92
C LEU A 161 -19.19 3.08 -7.66
N ARG A 162 -20.24 2.64 -6.94
CA ARG A 162 -21.50 2.16 -7.54
C ARG A 162 -22.67 3.15 -7.44
N ALA A 163 -22.54 4.22 -6.66
CA ALA A 163 -23.54 5.29 -6.53
C ALA A 163 -23.31 6.41 -7.57
#